data_AF-A0A0C9TMR4-F1
#
_entry.id   AF-A0A0C9TMR4-F1
#
_cell.length_a   1.000
_cell.length_b   1.000
_cell.length_c   1.000
_cell.angle_alpha   90.00
_cell.angle_beta   90.00
_cell.angle_gamma   90.00
#
_symmetry.space_group_name_H-M   'P 1'
#
loop_
_entity.id
_entity.type
_entity.pdbx_description
1 polymer ?
#
loop_
_entity_poly.entity_id
_entity_poly.type
_entity_poly.pdbx_seq_one_letter_code
_entity_poly.pdbx_strand_id
1 'polypeptide(L)' 'VNEAVDAILESRDTTCLIVAHRLSTIARAGRIVVLEDGRITESGTYKELVIICIKPI' A
#
# COMPACT_ATOMS: atom_id res chain seq x y z
N VAL A 1 -7.67 -14.93 -10.07
CA VAL A 1 -8.37 -13.62 -10.14
C VAL A 1 -7.43 -12.41 -10.07
N ASN A 2 -6.30 -12.44 -9.35
CA ASN A 2 -5.40 -11.27 -9.26
C ASN A 2 -4.22 -11.23 -10.24
N GLU A 3 -3.97 -12.27 -11.03
CA GLU A 3 -2.77 -12.36 -11.91
C GLU A 3 -2.63 -11.20 -12.90
N ALA A 4 -3.73 -10.70 -13.46
CA ALA A 4 -3.68 -9.58 -14.40
C ALA A 4 -3.23 -8.27 -13.72
N VAL A 5 -3.68 -8.02 -12.48
CA VAL A 5 -3.25 -6.86 -11.70
C VAL A 5 -1.77 -6.97 -11.34
N ASP A 6 -1.33 -8.19 -11.04
CA ASP A 6 0.05 -8.47 -10.67
C ASP A 6 1.02 -8.25 -11.84
N ALA A 7 0.66 -8.73 -13.03
CA ALA A 7 1.43 -8.49 -14.24
C ALA A 7 1.56 -6.97 -14.56
N ILE A 8 0.50 -6.19 -14.33
CA ILE A 8 0.53 -4.73 -14.52
C ILE A 8 1.47 -4.07 -13.49
N LEU A 9 1.39 -4.46 -12.22
CA LEU A 9 2.26 -3.95 -11.17
C LEU A 9 3.74 -4.29 -11.41
N GLU A 10 4.02 -5.44 -12.02
CA GLU A 10 5.38 -5.88 -12.35
C GLU A 10 5.96 -5.20 -13.59
N SER A 11 5.12 -4.83 -14.57
CA SER A 11 5.57 -4.18 -15.81
C SER A 11 6.26 -2.83 -15.59
N ARG A 12 5.95 -2.12 -14.49
CA ARG A 12 6.48 -0.78 -14.13
C ARG A 12 6.28 0.34 -15.16
N ASP A 13 5.61 0.06 -16.27
CA ASP A 13 5.27 1.04 -17.31
C ASP A 13 4.04 1.90 -16.94
N THR A 14 3.35 1.54 -15.86
CA THR A 14 2.13 2.21 -15.40
C THR A 14 2.20 2.54 -13.92
N THR A 15 1.62 3.68 -13.53
CA THR A 15 1.43 4.03 -12.13
C THR A 15 0.07 3.51 -11.66
N CYS A 16 0.06 2.59 -10.71
CA CYS A 16 -1.15 2.01 -10.15
C CYS A 16 -1.45 2.63 -8.78
N LEU A 17 -2.62 3.26 -8.64
CA LEU A 17 -3.15 3.75 -7.37
C LEU A 17 -4.22 2.78 -6.86
N ILE A 18 -3.98 2.16 -5.71
CA ILE A 18 -4.87 1.14 -5.13
C ILE A 18 -5.35 1.60 -3.75
N VAL A 19 -6.67 1.63 -3.56
CA VAL A 19 -7.28 1.78 -2.23
C VAL A 19 -7.54 0.38 -1.69
N ALA A 20 -6.89 0.02 -0.59
CA ALA A 20 -6.98 -1.32 -0.03
C ALA A 20 -7.11 -1.28 1.50
N HIS A 21 -7.93 -2.19 2.02
CA HIS A 21 -8.02 -2.48 3.46
C HIS A 21 -7.43 -3.85 3.81
N ARG A 22 -7.03 -4.65 2.80
CA ARG A 22 -6.42 -5.97 2.99
C ARG A 22 -4.90 -5.85 3.04
N LEU A 23 -4.30 -6.35 4.10
CA LEU A 23 -2.85 -6.35 4.29
C LEU A 23 -2.09 -7.03 3.15
N SER A 24 -2.63 -8.11 2.57
CA SER A 24 -2.03 -8.83 1.45
C SER A 24 -1.83 -7.96 0.20
N THR A 25 -2.69 -6.95 0.00
CA THR A 25 -2.60 -6.00 -1.12
C THR A 25 -1.66 -4.85 -0.77
N ILE A 26 -1.77 -4.34 0.46
CA ILE A 26 -0.92 -3.25 0.98
C ILE A 26 0.56 -3.67 1.01
N ALA A 27 0.86 -4.90 1.44
CA ALA A 27 2.22 -5.42 1.57
C ALA A 27 2.99 -5.52 0.25
N ARG A 28 2.29 -5.50 -0.89
CA ARG A 28 2.87 -5.55 -2.23
C ARG A 28 3.05 -4.15 -2.85
N ALA A 29 2.51 -3.11 -2.23
CA ALA A 29 2.61 -1.75 -2.75
C ALA A 29 4.04 -1.21 -2.63
N GLY A 30 4.52 -0.55 -3.69
CA GLY A 30 5.82 0.12 -3.67
C GLY A 30 5.86 1.34 -2.74
N ARG A 31 4.73 2.00 -2.55
CA ARG A 31 4.53 3.10 -1.59
C ARG A 31 3.12 3.01 -1.02
N ILE A 32 3.00 3.25 0.27
CA ILE A 32 1.76 3.22 1.03
C ILE A 32 1.54 4.62 1.62
N VAL A 33 0.29 5.04 1.63
CA VAL A 33 -0.18 6.26 2.29
C VAL A 33 -1.35 5.85 3.19
N VAL A 34 -1.23 6.11 4.49
CA VAL A 34 -2.30 5.80 5.46
C VAL A 34 -3.22 7.01 5.55
N LEU A 35 -4.50 6.78 5.31
CA LEU A 35 -5.56 7.77 5.45
C LEU A 35 -6.39 7.45 6.69
N GLU A 36 -6.48 8.42 7.59
CA GLU A 36 -7.26 8.34 8.83
C GLU A 36 -7.96 9.69 9.04
N ASP A 37 -9.27 9.67 9.32
CA ASP A 37 -10.10 10.88 9.49
C ASP A 37 -9.93 11.95 8.40
N GLY A 38 -9.78 11.50 7.15
CA GLY A 38 -9.60 12.38 5.99
C GLY A 38 -8.23 13.06 5.93
N ARG A 39 -7.25 12.61 6.71
CA ARG A 39 -5.88 13.12 6.75
C ARG A 39 -4.87 12.02 6.47
N ILE A 40 -3.76 12.39 5.85
CA ILE A 40 -2.62 11.49 5.69
C ILE A 40 -1.86 11.47 7.01
N THR A 41 -1.84 10.32 7.69
CA THR A 41 -1.14 10.15 8.97
C THR A 41 0.25 9.57 8.80
N GLU A 42 0.45 8.73 7.79
CA GLU A 42 1.74 8.08 7.52
C GLU A 42 1.97 7.88 6.02
N SER A 43 3.23 7.81 5.62
CA SER A 43 3.59 7.38 4.27
C SER A 43 4.97 6.72 4.23
N GLY A 44 5.09 5.64 3.48
CA GLY A 44 6.35 4.89 3.38
C GLY A 44 6.15 3.56 2.66
N THR A 45 7.20 2.74 2.66
CA THR A 45 7.14 1.35 2.26
C THR A 45 6.49 0.49 3.34
N TYR A 46 6.06 -0.72 2.98
CA TYR A 46 5.52 -1.66 3.95
C TYR A 46 6.47 -1.90 5.13
N LYS A 47 7.77 -2.04 4.85
CA LYS A 47 8.79 -2.28 5.90
C LYS A 47 8.89 -1.11 6.87
N GLU A 48 8.90 0.12 6.37
CA GLU A 48 8.98 1.32 7.20
C GLU A 48 7.74 1.45 8.10
N LEU A 49 6.54 1.26 7.53
CA LEU A 49 5.28 1.39 8.28
C LEU A 49 5.08 0.28 9.31
N VAL A 50 5.56 -0.94 9.05
CA VAL A 50 5.53 -2.03 10.05
C VAL A 50 6.49 -1.76 11.20
N ILE A 51 7.63 -1.12 10.96
CA ILE A 51 8.60 -0.74 12.01
C ILE A 51 8.11 0.44 12.83
N ILE A 52 7.38 1.39 12.22
CA ILE A 52 6.87 2.59 12.88
C ILE A 52 5.83 2.26 13.96
N CYS A 53 5.33 1.02 13.99
CA CYS A 53 4.24 0.61 14.87
C CYS A 53 3.04 1.51 14.54
N ILE A 54 2.32 1.14 13.46
CA ILE A 54 0.99 1.67 13.14
C ILE A 54 0.29 1.85 14.48
N LYS A 55 0.00 3.11 14.85
CA LYS A 55 -0.57 3.42 16.17
C LYS A 55 -1.65 2.39 16.47
N PRO A 56 -1.66 1.77 17.67
CA PRO A 56 -2.73 0.87 18.01
C PRO A 56 -4.03 1.66 17.92
N ILE A 57 -4.87 1.25 16.96
CA ILE A 57 -6.27 1.64 16.84
C ILE A 57 -6.95 1.39 18.19
#